data_AF-A0A812LSG1-F1
#
_entry.id   AF-A0A812LSG1-F1
#
_cell.length_a   1.000
_cell.length_b   1.000
_cell.length_c   1.000
_cell.angle_alpha   90.00
_cell.angle_beta   90.00
_cell.angle_gamma   90.00
#
_symmetry.space_group_name_H-M   'P 1'
#
loop_
_entity.id
_entity.type
_entity.pdbx_description
1 polymer ?
#
loop_
_entity_poly.entity_id
_entity_poly.type
_entity_poly.pdbx_seq_one_letter_code
_entity_poly.pdbx_strand_id
1 'polypeptide(L)'
;DTLWNAVLEYWPDMDKRISRIDYVGTRHQGSDRVRHVCGAIGANDRLYRAFAEGCVVTEAVRDLVDEKAGTVIHPGGQCLSGHLQFKTWTRILGRPEQPVSLECRRQVWRIDDVMACVVCAEDFSSNVMEATNIFTKMPCGSWRMVHHHGSPSH
;
A
#
# COMPACT_ATOMS: atom_id res chain seq x y z
N ASP A 1 22.29 10.57 -11.53
CA ASP A 1 21.67 9.88 -10.39
C ASP A 1 21.70 10.63 -9.06
N THR A 2 22.76 11.35 -8.70
CA THR A 2 22.88 12.04 -7.39
C THR A 2 21.66 12.90 -7.03
N LEU A 3 21.20 13.75 -7.96
CA LEU A 3 20.00 14.58 -7.75
C LEU A 3 18.74 13.75 -7.46
N TRP A 4 18.55 12.66 -8.20
CA TRP A 4 17.36 11.82 -8.10
C TRP A 4 17.39 10.91 -6.86
N ASN A 5 18.58 10.54 -6.38
CA ASN A 5 18.74 9.88 -5.09
C ASN A 5 18.37 10.84 -3.95
N ALA A 6 18.82 12.09 -4.02
CA ALA A 6 18.45 13.12 -3.04
C ALA A 6 16.93 13.31 -2.97
N VAL A 7 16.21 13.29 -4.11
CA VAL A 7 14.74 13.38 -4.10
C VAL A 7 14.08 12.29 -3.24
N LEU A 8 14.58 11.05 -3.28
CA LEU A 8 14.05 9.97 -2.46
C LEU A 8 14.48 10.09 -0.99
N GLU A 9 15.70 10.55 -0.75
CA GLU A 9 16.24 10.77 0.59
C GLU A 9 15.50 11.88 1.35
N TYR A 10 15.16 12.98 0.66
CA TYR A 10 14.41 14.12 1.21
C TYR A 10 12.89 13.94 1.14
N TRP A 11 12.38 12.80 0.65
CA TRP A 11 10.94 12.55 0.60
C TRP A 11 10.22 12.72 1.95
N PRO A 12 10.78 12.24 3.08
CA PRO A 12 10.20 12.45 4.41
C PRO A 12 10.03 13.93 4.81
N ASP A 13 10.71 14.86 4.13
CA ASP A 13 10.51 16.29 4.33
C ASP A 13 9.30 16.84 3.59
N MET A 14 8.92 16.20 2.49
CA MET A 14 7.76 16.57 1.66
C MET A 14 6.48 15.87 2.11
N ASP A 15 6.56 14.61 2.55
CA ASP A 15 5.43 13.82 3.02
C ASP A 15 5.76 13.18 4.37
N LYS A 16 5.25 13.77 5.45
CA LYS A 16 5.52 13.34 6.83
C LYS A 16 4.92 11.98 7.19
N ARG A 17 4.03 11.43 6.35
CA ARG A 17 3.53 10.05 6.51
C ARG A 17 4.61 9.02 6.20
N ILE A 18 5.61 9.39 5.39
CA ILE A 18 6.72 8.53 4.98
C ILE A 18 7.94 8.83 5.83
N SER A 19 8.46 7.80 6.48
CA SER A 19 9.65 7.90 7.32
C SER A 19 10.94 7.56 6.56
N ARG A 20 10.86 6.64 5.60
CA ARG A 20 12.03 6.23 4.80
C ARG A 20 11.61 5.56 3.49
N ILE A 21 12.43 5.76 2.45
CA ILE A 21 12.33 5.03 1.19
C ILE A 21 13.69 4.44 0.82
N ASP A 22 13.76 3.11 0.75
CA ASP A 22 14.93 2.37 0.28
C ASP A 22 14.62 1.78 -1.11
N TYR A 23 15.12 2.40 -2.18
CA TYR A 23 15.09 1.78 -3.51
C TYR A 23 16.34 0.91 -3.71
N VAL A 24 16.13 -0.39 -3.90
CA VAL A 24 17.19 -1.42 -4.00
C VAL A 24 17.25 -2.09 -5.37
N GLY A 25 16.43 -1.65 -6.32
CA GLY A 25 16.44 -2.12 -7.70
C GLY A 25 17.63 -1.58 -8.50
N THR A 26 17.89 -2.19 -9.66
CA THR A 26 19.01 -1.80 -10.53
C THR A 26 18.56 -1.36 -11.92
N ARG A 27 17.31 -1.63 -12.30
CA ARG A 27 16.79 -1.34 -13.64
C ARG A 27 16.34 0.11 -13.83
N HIS A 28 15.84 0.77 -12.79
CA HIS A 28 15.41 2.17 -12.90
C HIS A 28 16.48 3.14 -12.39
N GLN A 29 16.70 4.20 -13.16
CA GLN A 29 17.67 5.26 -12.88
C GLN A 29 17.02 6.65 -13.01
N GLY A 30 17.70 7.66 -12.47
CA GLY A 30 17.26 9.05 -12.52
C GLY A 30 15.76 9.28 -12.26
N SER A 31 15.10 10.02 -13.14
CA SER A 31 13.67 10.33 -13.05
C SER A 31 12.76 9.09 -13.16
N ASP A 32 13.21 8.04 -13.85
CA ASP A 32 12.41 6.83 -14.05
C ASP A 32 12.30 6.05 -12.74
N ARG A 33 13.38 6.03 -11.94
CA ARG A 33 13.38 5.50 -10.57
C ARG A 33 12.38 6.24 -9.71
N VAL A 34 12.41 7.57 -9.75
CA VAL A 34 11.46 8.39 -8.98
C VAL A 34 10.03 8.09 -9.40
N ARG A 35 9.72 8.10 -10.71
CA ARG A 35 8.36 7.75 -11.20
C ARG A 35 7.91 6.35 -10.78
N HIS A 36 8.82 5.38 -10.77
CA HIS A 36 8.53 4.02 -10.32
C HIS A 36 8.18 3.97 -8.84
N VAL A 37 8.97 4.63 -7.99
CA VAL A 37 8.71 4.79 -6.56
C VAL A 37 7.39 5.52 -6.30
N CYS A 38 7.13 6.62 -7.00
CA CYS A 38 5.86 7.35 -6.91
C CYS A 38 4.66 6.45 -7.21
N GLY A 39 4.80 5.55 -8.20
CA GLY A 39 3.74 4.62 -8.57
C GLY A 39 3.36 3.67 -7.43
N ALA A 40 4.36 3.14 -6.70
CA ALA A 40 4.15 2.27 -5.55
C ALA A 40 3.51 3.04 -4.37
N ILE A 41 4.06 4.20 -4.02
CA ILE A 41 3.51 5.07 -2.97
C ILE A 41 2.06 5.44 -3.27
N GLY A 42 1.79 5.86 -4.51
CA GLY A 42 0.43 6.20 -4.94
C GLY A 42 -0.53 5.01 -4.91
N ALA A 43 -0.07 3.76 -5.04
CA ALA A 43 -0.93 2.59 -4.90
C ALA A 43 -1.39 2.38 -3.46
N ASN A 44 -0.48 2.55 -2.49
CA ASN A 44 -0.81 2.49 -1.08
C ASN A 44 -1.72 3.66 -0.67
N ASP A 45 -1.46 4.87 -1.15
CA ASP A 45 -2.32 6.03 -0.91
C ASP A 45 -3.75 5.80 -1.43
N ARG A 46 -3.89 5.27 -2.67
CA ARG A 46 -5.22 4.91 -3.21
C ARG A 46 -5.93 3.85 -2.37
N LEU A 47 -5.21 2.86 -1.86
CA LEU A 47 -5.79 1.82 -0.99
C LEU A 47 -6.32 2.42 0.31
N TYR A 48 -5.52 3.21 1.02
CA TYR A 48 -5.94 3.81 2.30
C TYR A 48 -7.01 4.88 2.12
N ARG A 49 -6.99 5.61 1.01
CA ARG A 49 -8.09 6.52 0.64
C ARG A 49 -9.40 5.75 0.40
N ALA A 50 -9.34 4.67 -0.39
CA ALA A 50 -10.49 3.78 -0.60
C ALA A 50 -11.00 3.19 0.72
N PHE A 51 -10.08 2.83 1.62
CA PHE A 51 -10.43 2.35 2.95
C PHE A 51 -11.11 3.47 3.74
N ALA A 52 -10.53 4.66 3.87
CA ALA A 52 -11.14 5.76 4.61
C ALA A 52 -12.53 6.14 4.07
N GLU A 53 -12.70 6.24 2.74
CA GLU A 53 -13.96 6.66 2.10
C GLU A 53 -15.07 5.62 2.20
N GLY A 54 -14.76 4.33 2.01
CA GLY A 54 -15.71 3.24 2.24
C GLY A 54 -16.95 3.24 1.35
N CYS A 55 -16.79 3.35 0.02
CA CYS A 55 -17.89 3.26 -0.97
C CYS A 55 -17.39 2.70 -2.32
N VAL A 56 -16.37 1.85 -2.30
CA VAL A 56 -15.69 1.39 -3.52
C VAL A 56 -16.44 0.20 -4.13
N VAL A 57 -16.84 0.35 -5.40
CA VAL A 57 -17.48 -0.72 -6.17
C VAL A 57 -16.49 -1.86 -6.45
N THR A 58 -16.99 -3.09 -6.60
CA THR A 58 -16.16 -4.29 -6.72
C THR A 58 -15.16 -4.23 -7.87
N GLU A 59 -15.54 -3.60 -8.98
CA GLU A 59 -14.69 -3.42 -10.15
C GLU A 59 -13.47 -2.55 -9.83
N ALA A 60 -13.65 -1.47 -9.06
CA ALA A 60 -12.56 -0.59 -8.66
C ALA A 60 -11.62 -1.25 -7.63
N VAL A 61 -12.10 -2.20 -6.83
CA VAL A 61 -11.24 -3.00 -5.93
C VAL A 61 -10.22 -3.82 -6.73
N ARG A 62 -10.55 -4.28 -7.94
CA ARG A 62 -9.62 -5.02 -8.82
C ARG A 62 -8.41 -4.20 -9.26
N ASP A 63 -8.50 -2.87 -9.18
CA ASP A 63 -7.38 -1.97 -9.48
C ASP A 63 -6.52 -1.65 -8.26
N LEU A 64 -6.98 -2.02 -7.06
CA LEU A 64 -6.25 -1.84 -5.81
C LEU A 64 -5.56 -3.14 -5.38
N VAL A 65 -6.22 -4.27 -5.54
CA VAL A 65 -5.80 -5.58 -5.02
C VAL A 65 -5.79 -6.63 -6.14
N ASP A 66 -4.79 -7.50 -6.14
CA ASP A 66 -4.76 -8.64 -7.04
C ASP A 66 -5.75 -9.71 -6.56
N GLU A 67 -6.86 -9.89 -7.28
CA GLU A 67 -7.88 -10.91 -6.95
C GLU A 67 -7.35 -12.35 -7.06
N LYS A 68 -6.43 -12.62 -8.01
CA LYS A 68 -6.02 -13.99 -8.34
C LYS A 68 -4.89 -14.48 -7.45
N ALA A 69 -3.87 -13.64 -7.28
CA ALA A 69 -2.65 -13.99 -6.56
C ALA A 69 -2.55 -13.34 -5.18
N GLY A 70 -3.49 -12.46 -4.81
CA GLY A 70 -3.48 -11.75 -3.55
C GLY A 70 -3.61 -12.67 -2.33
N THR A 71 -3.04 -12.20 -1.22
CA THR A 71 -3.17 -12.81 0.11
C THR A 71 -3.44 -11.74 1.16
N VAL A 72 -4.12 -12.10 2.25
CA VAL A 72 -4.37 -11.18 3.37
C VAL A 72 -4.35 -11.93 4.71
N ILE A 73 -3.77 -11.31 5.73
CA ILE A 73 -3.94 -11.68 7.13
C ILE A 73 -4.51 -10.45 7.84
N HIS A 74 -5.81 -10.49 8.13
CA HIS A 74 -6.46 -9.46 8.95
C HIS A 74 -6.06 -9.64 10.42
N PRO A 75 -6.12 -8.59 11.26
CA PRO A 75 -5.74 -8.65 12.67
C PRO A 75 -6.36 -9.87 13.41
N GLY A 76 -5.50 -10.73 13.96
CA GLY A 76 -5.89 -11.94 14.70
C GLY A 76 -6.42 -13.11 13.85
N GLY A 77 -6.46 -12.96 12.53
CA GLY A 77 -6.98 -13.96 11.60
C GLY A 77 -5.93 -14.94 11.06
N GLN A 78 -6.39 -15.86 10.21
CA GLN A 78 -5.54 -16.72 9.39
C GLN A 78 -5.30 -16.09 8.01
N CYS A 79 -4.31 -16.61 7.28
CA CYS A 79 -4.07 -16.21 5.90
C CYS A 79 -5.22 -16.63 4.98
N LEU A 80 -5.79 -15.67 4.25
CA LEU A 80 -6.75 -15.88 3.17
C LEU A 80 -6.08 -15.57 1.82
N SER A 81 -6.51 -16.23 0.76
CA SER A 81 -5.92 -16.09 -0.57
C SER A 81 -6.97 -16.09 -1.69
N GLY A 82 -6.58 -15.60 -2.87
CA GLY A 82 -7.40 -15.62 -4.09
C GLY A 82 -8.77 -14.95 -3.90
N HIS A 83 -9.85 -15.67 -4.24
CA HIS A 83 -11.20 -15.13 -4.11
C HIS A 83 -11.61 -14.82 -2.66
N LEU A 84 -11.11 -15.58 -1.67
CA LEU A 84 -11.47 -15.36 -0.26
C LEU A 84 -10.92 -14.03 0.26
N GLN A 85 -9.66 -13.71 -0.03
CA GLN A 85 -9.12 -12.40 0.36
C GLN A 85 -9.81 -11.27 -0.40
N PHE A 86 -10.08 -11.46 -1.69
CA PHE A 86 -10.74 -10.44 -2.50
C PHE A 86 -12.14 -10.11 -1.94
N LYS A 87 -12.90 -11.13 -1.54
CA LYS A 87 -14.21 -10.96 -0.89
C LYS A 87 -14.12 -10.16 0.42
N THR A 88 -13.02 -10.27 1.18
CA THR A 88 -12.85 -9.44 2.37
C THR A 88 -12.58 -7.98 2.01
N TRP A 89 -11.77 -7.71 0.99
CA TRP A 89 -11.51 -6.34 0.53
C TRP A 89 -12.75 -5.67 -0.06
N THR A 90 -13.54 -6.36 -0.88
CA THR A 90 -14.79 -5.80 -1.40
C THR A 90 -15.76 -5.44 -0.29
N ARG A 91 -15.82 -6.26 0.77
CA ARG A 91 -16.64 -5.96 1.96
C ARG A 91 -16.12 -4.76 2.74
N ILE A 92 -14.81 -4.67 2.98
CA ILE A 92 -14.19 -3.59 3.77
C ILE A 92 -14.27 -2.25 3.04
N LEU A 93 -13.93 -2.25 1.75
CA LEU A 93 -13.85 -1.04 0.93
C LEU A 93 -15.22 -0.60 0.38
N GLY A 94 -16.17 -1.53 0.24
CA GLY A 94 -17.53 -1.29 -0.23
C GLY A 94 -18.58 -1.28 0.89
N ARG A 95 -18.17 -0.99 2.14
CA ARG A 95 -19.10 -0.92 3.27
C ARG A 95 -20.16 0.18 3.04
N PRO A 96 -21.41 0.01 3.48
CA PRO A 96 -22.45 1.03 3.31
C PRO A 96 -22.41 2.15 4.38
N GLU A 97 -21.47 2.07 5.33
CA GLU A 97 -21.38 2.97 6.48
C GLU A 97 -20.44 4.16 6.25
N GLN A 98 -20.47 5.13 7.18
CA GLN A 98 -19.75 6.40 7.11
C GLN A 98 -18.22 6.24 6.94
N PRO A 99 -17.54 7.27 6.40
CA PRO A 99 -16.09 7.30 6.33
C PRO A 99 -15.42 7.01 7.67
N VAL A 100 -14.29 6.32 7.62
CA VAL A 100 -13.50 6.01 8.81
C VAL A 100 -12.33 7.00 8.89
N SER A 101 -12.08 7.54 10.07
CA SER A 101 -10.88 8.32 10.36
C SER A 101 -9.68 7.37 10.38
N LEU A 102 -9.00 7.23 9.24
CA LEU A 102 -7.88 6.33 9.03
C LEU A 102 -6.73 7.08 8.36
N GLU A 103 -5.56 7.06 8.99
CA GLU A 103 -4.31 7.56 8.40
C GLU A 103 -3.24 6.47 8.34
N CYS A 104 -2.61 6.29 7.18
CA CYS A 104 -1.43 5.44 7.02
C CYS A 104 -0.16 6.28 7.21
N ARG A 105 0.48 6.12 8.36
CA ARG A 105 1.66 6.90 8.79
C ARG A 105 2.86 6.00 9.07
N ARG A 106 4.00 6.61 9.38
CA ARG A 106 5.27 5.92 9.67
C ARG A 106 5.68 4.92 8.58
N GLN A 107 5.40 5.25 7.32
CA GLN A 107 5.65 4.35 6.21
C GLN A 107 7.16 4.18 5.99
N VAL A 108 7.63 2.94 6.06
CA VAL A 108 9.00 2.53 5.76
C VAL A 108 8.96 1.65 4.53
N TRP A 109 9.49 2.18 3.42
CA TRP A 109 9.42 1.56 2.12
C TRP A 109 10.70 0.83 1.77
N ARG A 110 10.57 -0.37 1.21
CA ARG A 110 11.61 -1.09 0.48
C ARG A 110 11.09 -1.43 -0.91
N ILE A 111 11.70 -0.86 -1.94
CA ILE A 111 11.19 -0.92 -3.32
C ILE A 111 12.28 -1.47 -4.23
N ASP A 112 11.97 -2.48 -5.03
CA ASP A 112 12.82 -2.95 -6.11
C ASP A 112 12.19 -2.63 -7.48
N ASP A 113 12.68 -3.27 -8.54
CA ASP A 113 12.22 -3.01 -9.90
C ASP A 113 10.81 -3.55 -10.23
N VAL A 114 10.26 -4.49 -9.45
CA VAL A 114 8.96 -5.14 -9.71
C VAL A 114 8.03 -5.16 -8.50
N MET A 115 8.58 -5.04 -7.29
CA MET A 115 7.90 -5.18 -6.02
C MET A 115 8.18 -3.98 -5.12
N ALA A 116 7.20 -3.62 -4.31
CA ALA A 116 7.33 -2.64 -3.25
C ALA A 116 6.74 -3.24 -1.96
N CYS A 117 7.49 -3.17 -0.87
CA CYS A 117 7.03 -3.50 0.46
C CYS A 117 6.99 -2.23 1.29
N VAL A 118 5.90 -2.02 2.03
CA VAL A 118 5.77 -0.96 3.02
C VAL A 118 5.34 -1.55 4.34
N VAL A 119 6.09 -1.22 5.39
CA VAL A 119 5.63 -1.37 6.78
C VAL A 119 5.11 -0.01 7.22
N CYS A 120 3.93 0.03 7.82
CA CYS A 120 3.28 1.27 8.22
C CYS A 120 2.35 1.07 9.41
N ALA A 121 1.98 2.19 10.02
CA ALA A 121 0.98 2.23 11.05
C ALA A 121 -0.36 2.73 10.49
N GLU A 122 -1.41 1.95 10.74
CA GLU A 122 -2.80 2.28 10.43
C GLU A 122 -3.43 2.91 11.67
N ASP A 123 -3.57 4.24 11.67
CA ASP A 123 -4.12 4.98 12.80
C ASP A 123 -5.62 5.21 12.61
N PHE A 124 -6.43 4.54 13.44
CA PHE A 124 -7.89 4.61 13.43
C PHE A 124 -8.45 5.64 14.44
N SER A 125 -7.64 6.58 14.94
CA SER A 125 -7.95 7.51 16.04
C SER A 125 -8.17 6.85 17.42
N SER A 126 -8.84 5.70 17.48
CA SER A 126 -9.08 4.91 18.70
C SER A 126 -8.00 3.88 19.00
N ASN A 127 -7.30 3.42 17.96
CA ASN A 127 -6.31 2.35 18.06
C ASN A 127 -5.36 2.44 16.86
N VAL A 128 -4.21 1.81 16.99
CA VAL A 128 -3.22 1.70 15.92
C VAL A 128 -3.02 0.24 15.58
N MET A 129 -2.91 -0.05 14.29
CA MET A 129 -2.45 -1.34 13.78
C MET A 129 -1.08 -1.14 13.13
N GLU A 130 -0.22 -2.15 13.20
CA GLU A 130 0.96 -2.22 12.35
C GLU A 130 0.64 -3.11 11.15
N ALA A 131 0.99 -2.67 9.94
CA ALA A 131 0.67 -3.35 8.71
C ALA A 131 1.88 -3.49 7.79
N THR A 132 1.97 -4.63 7.12
CA THR A 132 2.88 -4.87 5.99
C THR A 132 2.07 -5.04 4.70
N ASN A 133 2.25 -4.13 3.75
CA ASN A 133 1.65 -4.23 2.41
C ASN A 133 2.73 -4.51 1.37
N ILE A 134 2.47 -5.47 0.49
CA ILE A 134 3.32 -5.78 -0.66
C ILE A 134 2.54 -5.48 -1.94
N PHE A 135 3.15 -4.70 -2.82
CA PHE A 135 2.63 -4.35 -4.13
C PHE A 135 3.53 -4.89 -5.22
N THR A 136 2.95 -5.23 -6.36
CA THR A 136 3.70 -5.55 -7.57
C THR A 136 3.17 -4.74 -8.75
N LYS A 137 4.06 -4.47 -9.70
CA LYS A 137 3.72 -3.78 -10.94
C LYS A 137 3.15 -4.78 -11.94
N MET A 138 1.88 -4.60 -12.30
CA MET A 138 1.18 -5.40 -13.28
C MET A 138 1.76 -5.16 -14.70
N PRO A 139 1.59 -6.09 -15.64
CA PRO A 139 2.00 -5.90 -17.03
C PRO A 139 1.40 -4.65 -17.71
N CYS A 140 0.20 -4.24 -17.31
CA CYS A 140 -0.44 -3.00 -17.78
C CYS A 140 0.16 -1.71 -17.17
N GLY A 141 1.17 -1.83 -16.30
CA GLY A 141 1.88 -0.71 -15.69
C GLY A 141 1.29 -0.22 -14.36
N SER A 142 0.10 -0.68 -13.97
CA SER A 142 -0.50 -0.33 -12.67
C SER A 142 0.12 -1.13 -11.53
N TRP A 143 0.17 -0.53 -10.34
CA TRP A 143 0.57 -1.22 -9.12
C TRP A 143 -0.66 -1.74 -8.40
N ARG A 144 -0.63 -3.01 -8.00
CA ARG A 144 -1.68 -3.66 -7.19
C ARG A 144 -1.08 -4.32 -5.98
N MET A 145 -1.84 -4.32 -4.88
CA MET A 145 -1.47 -5.03 -3.66
C MET A 145 -1.62 -6.53 -3.86
N VAL A 146 -0.58 -7.30 -3.53
CA VAL A 146 -0.55 -8.76 -3.57
C VAL A 146 -0.49 -9.40 -2.19
N HIS A 147 -0.15 -8.63 -1.16
CA HIS A 147 -0.20 -9.07 0.22
C HIS A 147 -0.52 -7.90 1.15
N HIS A 148 -1.33 -8.17 2.17
CA HIS A 148 -1.51 -7.32 3.34
C HIS A 148 -1.48 -8.18 4.60
N HIS A 149 -0.79 -7.71 5.62
CA HIS A 149 -0.85 -8.31 6.94
C HIS A 149 -0.92 -7.20 7.97
N GLY A 150 -2.06 -7.10 8.66
CA GLY A 150 -2.28 -6.18 9.77
C GLY A 150 -2.27 -6.91 11.11
N SER A 151 -1.68 -6.30 12.13
CA SER A 151 -1.73 -6.77 13.52
C SER A 151 -1.93 -5.61 14.49
N PRO A 152 -2.52 -5.84 15.67
CA PRO A 152 -2.61 -4.79 16.70
C PRO A 152 -1.23 -4.29 17.10
N SER A 153 -1.07 -2.96 17.18
CA SER A 153 0.09 -2.38 17.85
C SER A 153 -0.10 -2.49 19.37
N HIS A 154 0.97 -2.81 20.10
CA HIS A 154 0.95 -2.85 21.57
C HIS A 154 0.75 -1.47 22.20
#